data_AF-A1L010-F1
#
_entry.id   AF-A1L010-F1
#
_cell.length_a   1.000
_cell.length_b   1.000
_cell.length_c   1.000
_cell.angle_alpha   90.00
_cell.angle_beta   90.00
_cell.angle_gamma   90.00
#
_symmetry.space_group_name_H-M   'P 1'
#
loop_
_entity.id
_entity.type
_entity.pdbx_description
1 polymer ?
#
loop_
_entity_poly.entity_id
_entity_poly.type
_entity_poly.pdbx_seq_one_letter_code
_entity_poly.pdbx_strand_id
1 'polypeptide(L)' 'LLVVYPWTQRFFDNFGNLSSPSAILGNPKVKAHGKKVLTSFGDAIKNMDNLKTTFAKLSELHCDKLH' A
#
# COMPACT_ATOMS: atom_id res chain seq x y z
N LEU A 1 -0.98 -9.75 0.86
CA LEU A 1 -1.93 -9.09 1.77
C LEU A 1 -3.38 -9.34 1.35
N LEU A 2 -3.84 -8.78 0.23
CA LEU A 2 -5.26 -8.81 -0.18
C LEU A 2 -5.88 -10.21 -0.38
N VAL A 3 -5.07 -11.22 -0.73
CA VAL A 3 -5.52 -12.62 -0.86
C VAL A 3 -5.50 -13.35 0.48
N VAL A 4 -4.40 -13.24 1.23
CA VAL A 4 -4.16 -14.01 2.47
C VAL A 4 -4.88 -13.39 3.68
N TYR A 5 -5.12 -12.08 3.66
CA TYR A 5 -5.83 -11.31 4.68
C TYR A 5 -6.95 -10.48 4.03
N PRO A 6 -8.06 -11.11 3.60
CA PRO A 6 -9.10 -10.45 2.80
C PRO A 6 -9.75 -9.25 3.46
N TRP A 7 -9.78 -9.18 4.81
CA TRP A 7 -10.33 -8.04 5.54
C TRP A 7 -9.67 -6.71 5.14
N THR A 8 -8.39 -6.75 4.73
CA THR A 8 -7.63 -5.57 4.30
C THR A 8 -8.13 -4.98 2.98
N GLN A 9 -8.97 -5.68 2.22
CA GLN A 9 -9.57 -5.16 1.00
C GLN A 9 -10.48 -3.95 1.26
N ARG A 10 -11.02 -3.80 2.48
CA ARG A 10 -11.89 -2.67 2.87
C ARG A 10 -11.24 -1.30 2.64
N PHE A 11 -9.92 -1.21 2.72
CA PHE A 11 -9.16 0.03 2.51
C PHE A 11 -8.98 0.41 1.03
N PHE A 12 -9.46 -0.43 0.12
CA PHE A 12 -9.24 -0.33 -1.32
C PHE A 12 -10.56 -0.39 -2.10
N ASP A 13 -11.64 0.13 -1.52
CA ASP A 13 -12.97 0.25 -2.15
C ASP A 13 -12.91 0.85 -3.57
N ASN A 14 -12.06 1.84 -3.78
CA ASN A 14 -11.86 2.54 -5.04
C ASN A 14 -11.01 1.78 -6.06
N PHE A 15 -10.51 0.58 -5.71
CA PHE A 15 -9.69 -0.23 -6.61
C PHE A 15 -10.53 -1.14 -7.51
N GLY A 16 -11.85 -1.16 -7.33
CA GLY A 16 -12.78 -1.96 -8.12
C GLY A 16 -12.81 -3.42 -7.64
N ASN A 17 -12.90 -4.38 -8.57
CA ASN A 17 -13.07 -5.78 -8.21
C ASN A 17 -11.81 -6.37 -7.55
N LEU A 18 -11.95 -6.83 -6.30
CA LEU A 18 -10.95 -7.53 -5.50
C LEU A 18 -11.46 -8.88 -4.94
N SER A 19 -12.60 -9.40 -5.43
CA SER A 19 -13.32 -10.52 -4.80
C SER A 19 -12.64 -11.90 -4.94
N SER A 20 -11.67 -12.04 -5.85
CA SER A 20 -10.96 -13.30 -6.08
C SER A 20 -9.46 -13.10 -6.26
N PRO A 21 -8.63 -14.13 -6.05
CA PRO A 21 -7.19 -14.03 -6.30
C PRO A 21 -6.85 -13.55 -7.71
N SER A 22 -7.52 -14.08 -8.73
CA SER A 22 -7.32 -13.67 -10.13
C SER A 22 -7.71 -12.21 -10.37
N ALA A 23 -8.80 -11.74 -9.76
CA ALA A 23 -9.21 -10.33 -9.83
C ALA A 23 -8.14 -9.43 -9.19
N ILE A 24 -7.62 -9.79 -8.02
CA ILE A 24 -6.57 -9.04 -7.31
C ILE A 24 -5.27 -9.00 -8.12
N LEU A 25 -4.81 -10.15 -8.62
CA LEU A 25 -3.56 -10.27 -9.40
C LEU A 25 -3.65 -9.54 -10.75
N GLY A 26 -4.83 -9.52 -11.37
CA GLY A 26 -5.09 -8.83 -12.63
C GLY A 26 -5.29 -7.32 -12.48
N ASN A 27 -5.57 -6.82 -11.27
CA ASN A 27 -6.03 -5.45 -11.07
C ASN A 27 -4.90 -4.41 -11.31
N PRO A 28 -5.05 -3.48 -12.27
CA PRO A 28 -4.01 -2.50 -12.59
C PRO A 28 -3.76 -1.51 -11.45
N LYS A 29 -4.78 -1.14 -10.67
CA LYS A 29 -4.64 -0.24 -9.51
C LYS A 29 -3.86 -0.92 -8.38
N VAL A 30 -4.09 -2.21 -8.14
CA VAL A 30 -3.29 -3.01 -7.19
C VAL A 30 -1.82 -3.03 -7.61
N LYS A 31 -1.52 -3.29 -8.89
CA LYS A 31 -0.14 -3.29 -9.41
C LYS A 31 0.53 -1.93 -9.27
N ALA A 32 -0.17 -0.86 -9.65
CA ALA A 32 0.34 0.50 -9.54
C ALA A 32 0.63 0.89 -8.08
N HIS A 33 -0.28 0.54 -7.16
CA HIS A 33 -0.08 0.78 -5.74
C HIS A 33 1.08 -0.04 -5.17
N GLY A 34 1.18 -1.33 -5.54
CA GLY A 34 2.29 -2.19 -5.13
C GLY A 34 3.65 -1.64 -5.57
N LYS A 35 3.75 -1.08 -6.79
CA LYS A 35 4.96 -0.37 -7.24
C LYS A 35 5.28 0.82 -6.33
N LYS A 36 4.29 1.65 -6.00
CA LYS A 36 4.47 2.80 -5.10
C LYS A 36 5.00 2.38 -3.73
N VAL A 37 4.41 1.33 -3.13
CA VAL A 37 4.84 0.78 -1.84
C VAL A 37 6.30 0.31 -1.91
N LEU A 38 6.66 -0.48 -2.93
CA LEU A 38 8.03 -0.98 -3.08
C LEU A 38 9.06 0.14 -3.34
N THR A 39 8.69 1.19 -4.09
CA THR A 39 9.54 2.37 -4.24
C THR A 39 9.82 3.04 -2.89
N SER A 40 8.79 3.20 -2.05
CA SER A 40 8.97 3.76 -0.71
C SER A 40 9.87 2.88 0.18
N PHE A 41 9.83 1.55 0.06
CA PHE A 41 10.80 0.68 0.73
C PHE A 41 12.24 0.95 0.26
N GLY A 42 12.45 1.23 -1.03
CA GLY A 42 13.74 1.67 -1.54
C GLY A 42 14.23 2.98 -0.90
N ASP A 43 13.32 3.93 -0.65
CA ASP A 43 13.64 5.17 0.06
C ASP A 43 14.00 4.92 1.52
N ALA A 44 13.38 3.92 2.17
CA ALA A 44 13.75 3.49 3.51
C ALA A 44 15.21 3.00 3.56
N ILE A 45 15.61 2.16 2.60
CA ILE A 45 16.98 1.62 2.52
C ILE A 45 18.01 2.74 2.31
N LYS A 46 17.67 3.75 1.51
CA LYS A 46 18.55 4.91 1.28
C LYS A 46 18.68 5.83 2.51
N ASN A 47 17.74 5.77 3.44
CA ASN A 47 17.65 6.65 4.61
C ASN A 47 17.54 5.85 5.91
N MET A 48 18.28 4.74 6.02
CA MET A 48 18.15 3.79 7.14
C MET A 48 18.33 4.44 8.52
N ASP A 49 19.21 5.44 8.65
CA ASP A 49 19.45 6.14 9.91
C ASP A 49 18.41 7.24 10.21
N ASN A 50 17.54 7.57 9.25
CA ASN A 50 16.59 8.69 9.32
C ASN A 50 15.16 8.31 8.91
N LEU A 51 14.74 7.08 9.19
CA LEU A 51 13.42 6.55 8.81
C LEU A 51 12.26 7.38 9.36
N LYS A 52 12.34 7.83 10.62
CA LYS A 52 11.28 8.62 11.27
C LYS A 52 10.96 9.88 10.49
N THR A 53 11.99 10.66 10.15
CA THR A 53 11.81 11.89 9.38
C THR A 53 11.35 11.57 7.96
N THR A 54 11.95 10.56 7.32
CA THR A 54 11.65 10.16 5.93
C THR A 54 10.17 9.81 5.76
N PHE A 55 9.56 9.12 6.73
CA PHE A 55 8.18 8.67 6.66
C PHE A 55 7.19 9.46 7.52
N ALA A 56 7.58 10.57 8.16
CA ALA A 56 6.68 11.35 9.02
C ALA A 56 5.37 11.73 8.30
N LYS A 57 5.47 12.27 7.08
CA LYS A 57 4.30 12.64 6.27
C LYS A 57 3.48 11.43 5.81
N LEU A 58 4.14 10.31 5.52
CA LEU A 58 3.45 9.08 5.14
C LEU A 58 2.68 8.51 6.33
N SER A 59 3.28 8.55 7.52
CA SER A 59 2.66 8.14 8.78
C SER A 59 1.42 8.98 9.07
N GLU A 60 1.51 10.30 8.98
CA GLU A 60 0.37 11.22 9.16
C GLU A 60 -0.75 10.92 8.15
N LEU A 61 -0.39 10.75 6.88
CA LEU A 61 -1.38 10.43 5.84
C LEU A 61 -2.15 9.12 6.13
N HIS A 62 -1.44 8.07 6.56
CA HIS A 62 -2.05 6.78 6.91
C HIS A 62 -2.82 6.82 8.23
N CYS A 63 -2.43 7.68 9.17
CA CYS A 63 -3.13 7.86 10.44
C CYS A 63 -4.42 8.65 10.27
N ASP A 64 -4.40 9.73 9.47
CA ASP A 64 -5.45 10.73 9.50
C ASP A 64 -6.45 10.58 8.35
N LYS A 65 -6.01 10.09 7.18
CA LYS A 65 -6.83 10.12 5.95
C LYS A 65 -7.15 8.75 5.36
N LEU A 66 -6.35 7.71 5.62
CA LEU A 66 -6.51 6.40 5.01
C LEU A 66 -6.95 5.36 6.07
N HIS A 67 -8.27 5.25 6.31
CA HIS A 67 -8.91 4.36 7.29
C HIS A 67 -9.75 3.25 6.66
#